data_AF-A0AA42B0Z4-F1
#
_entry.id   AF-A0AA42B0Z4-F1
#
_cell.length_a   1.000
_cell.length_b   1.000
_cell.length_c   1.000
_cell.angle_alpha   90.00
_cell.angle_beta   90.00
_cell.angle_gamma   90.00
#
_symmetry.space_group_name_H-M   'P 1'
#
loop_
_entity.id
_entity.type
_entity.pdbx_description
1 polymer ?
#
loop_
_entity_poly.entity_id
_entity_poly.type
_entity_poly.pdbx_seq_one_letter_code
_entity_poly.pdbx_strand_id
1 'polypeptide(L)'
;MQPIIDFGKNTVISLFLQIWVLVISFNDYYVLGFCQNIRKLVNEAYIFRKPTVIHSRARARRFNEAKAKGRHSGFGKRKGTQEARLPTKVLWMRRMRARKIDKHMYHDKYLRVKGNVLKNKRVLMESIHRSKVEIAREKTLSDQFEAKGTKKKASRERKHARREEHLAA
;
A
#
# COMPACT_ATOMS: atom_id res chain seq x y z
N MET A 1 -27.24 -20.75 -1.77
CA MET A 1 -27.88 -19.42 -1.72
C MET A 1 -27.07 -18.47 -2.59
N GLN A 2 -27.55 -18.13 -3.78
CA GLN A 2 -26.93 -17.12 -4.64
C GLN A 2 -27.51 -15.73 -4.33
N PRO A 3 -26.72 -14.65 -4.40
CA PRO A 3 -27.19 -13.32 -4.04
C PRO A 3 -28.18 -12.79 -5.07
N ILE A 4 -29.33 -12.34 -4.57
CA ILE A 4 -30.32 -11.54 -5.30
C ILE A 4 -29.66 -10.18 -5.57
N ILE A 5 -29.29 -9.93 -6.83
CA ILE A 5 -28.75 -8.63 -7.23
C ILE A 5 -29.95 -7.71 -7.48
N ASP A 6 -30.22 -6.82 -6.53
CA ASP A 6 -31.22 -5.75 -6.65
C ASP A 6 -30.79 -4.78 -7.76
N PHE A 7 -31.53 -4.76 -8.87
CA PHE A 7 -31.44 -3.71 -9.88
C PHE A 7 -32.65 -2.79 -9.77
N GLY A 8 -32.36 -1.50 -9.58
CA GLY A 8 -33.33 -0.43 -9.39
C GLY A 8 -34.54 -0.53 -10.32
N LYS A 9 -35.71 -0.44 -9.69
CA LYS A 9 -37.02 -0.28 -10.29
C LYS A 9 -36.93 0.80 -11.38
N ASN A 10 -37.09 0.44 -12.67
CA ASN A 10 -37.54 1.28 -13.81
C ASN A 10 -36.79 1.12 -15.15
N THR A 11 -35.96 0.10 -15.35
CA THR A 11 -35.56 -0.31 -16.72
C THR A 11 -35.86 -1.78 -16.93
N VAL A 12 -36.89 -2.08 -17.73
CA VAL A 12 -37.21 -3.47 -18.11
C VAL A 12 -36.23 -3.85 -19.21
N ILE A 13 -35.11 -4.46 -18.78
CA ILE A 13 -34.15 -5.18 -19.62
C ILE A 13 -33.21 -4.28 -20.44
N SER A 14 -32.20 -3.69 -19.77
CA SER A 14 -30.98 -3.23 -20.45
C SER A 14 -29.88 -4.26 -20.31
N LEU A 15 -29.61 -4.97 -21.41
CA LEU A 15 -28.34 -5.54 -21.89
C LEU A 15 -28.58 -6.88 -22.63
N PHE A 16 -28.70 -6.71 -23.95
CA PHE A 16 -28.36 -7.65 -25.03
C PHE A 16 -28.95 -9.07 -24.87
N LEU A 17 -30.16 -9.25 -25.41
CA LEU A 17 -31.07 -10.40 -25.35
C LEU A 17 -30.40 -11.79 -25.20
N GLN A 18 -30.58 -12.40 -24.03
CA GLN A 18 -30.62 -13.85 -23.85
C GLN A 18 -31.76 -14.18 -22.87
N ILE A 19 -33.00 -14.04 -23.35
CA ILE A 19 -34.22 -14.42 -22.63
C ILE A 19 -34.61 -15.81 -23.13
N TRP A 20 -34.84 -16.74 -22.20
CA TRP A 20 -35.38 -18.06 -22.50
C TRP A 20 -36.83 -18.12 -21.98
N VAL A 21 -37.74 -18.56 -22.83
CA VAL A 21 -39.14 -18.84 -22.49
C VAL A 21 -39.30 -20.35 -22.40
N LEU A 22 -39.78 -20.86 -21.27
CA LEU A 22 -40.23 -22.25 -21.16
C LEU A 22 -41.52 -22.39 -21.99
N VAL A 23 -41.46 -23.19 -23.06
CA VAL A 23 -42.63 -23.45 -23.92
C VAL A 23 -43.59 -24.35 -23.16
N ILE A 24 -44.55 -23.74 -22.47
CA ILE A 24 -45.83 -24.37 -22.13
C ILE A 24 -46.90 -23.51 -22.79
N SER A 25 -47.43 -24.02 -23.91
CA SER A 25 -48.48 -23.47 -24.76
C SER A 25 -48.29 -22.03 -25.26
N PHE A 26 -48.06 -21.88 -26.57
CA PHE A 26 -47.92 -20.60 -27.28
C PHE A 26 -49.15 -19.67 -27.18
N ASN A 27 -50.26 -20.15 -26.60
CA ASN A 27 -51.57 -19.50 -26.64
C ASN A 27 -51.76 -18.37 -25.61
N ASP A 28 -51.01 -18.36 -24.50
CA ASP A 28 -51.20 -17.35 -23.42
C ASP A 28 -50.33 -16.08 -23.59
N TYR A 29 -49.53 -15.99 -24.65
CA TYR A 29 -48.59 -14.89 -24.88
C TYR A 29 -49.23 -13.61 -25.44
N TYR A 30 -50.46 -13.67 -25.93
CA TYR A 30 -51.12 -12.54 -26.63
C TYR A 30 -51.66 -11.44 -25.70
N VAL A 31 -51.72 -11.67 -24.38
CA VAL A 31 -52.21 -10.68 -23.39
C VAL A 31 -51.08 -9.78 -22.85
N LEU A 32 -49.87 -9.90 -23.41
CA LEU A 32 -48.65 -9.26 -22.90
C LEU A 32 -48.45 -7.85 -23.48
N GLY A 33 -49.43 -6.97 -23.27
CA GLY A 33 -49.33 -5.55 -23.61
C GLY A 33 -48.75 -4.65 -22.51
N PHE A 34 -48.50 -5.18 -21.30
CA PHE A 34 -48.17 -4.36 -20.13
C PHE A 34 -46.95 -4.87 -19.33
N CYS A 35 -46.02 -3.96 -19.03
CA CYS A 35 -44.77 -4.25 -18.33
C CYS A 35 -44.93 -4.91 -16.96
N GLN A 36 -46.09 -4.74 -16.29
CA GLN A 36 -46.34 -5.38 -14.99
C GLN A 36 -46.61 -6.89 -15.14
N ASN A 37 -47.16 -7.35 -16.26
CA ASN A 37 -47.42 -8.77 -16.51
C ASN A 37 -46.10 -9.53 -16.73
N ILE A 38 -45.14 -8.93 -17.44
CA ILE A 38 -43.79 -9.50 -17.62
C ILE A 38 -43.07 -9.64 -16.27
N ARG A 39 -43.22 -8.68 -15.34
CA ARG A 39 -42.61 -8.76 -14.00
C ARG A 39 -43.21 -9.90 -13.16
N LYS A 40 -44.53 -10.15 -13.25
CA LYS A 40 -45.17 -11.30 -12.60
C LYS A 40 -44.58 -12.62 -13.11
N LEU A 41 -44.43 -12.76 -14.43
CA LEU A 41 -43.85 -13.97 -15.05
C LEU A 41 -42.36 -14.20 -14.72
N VAL A 42 -41.59 -13.14 -14.47
CA VAL A 42 -40.21 -13.25 -13.97
C VAL A 42 -40.18 -13.69 -12.50
N ASN A 43 -41.10 -13.17 -11.67
CA ASN A 43 -41.21 -13.54 -10.25
C ASN A 43 -41.74 -14.97 -10.06
N GLU A 44 -42.67 -15.42 -10.91
CA GLU A 44 -43.20 -16.79 -10.96
C GLU A 44 -42.25 -17.79 -11.66
N ALA A 45 -41.04 -17.34 -12.03
CA ALA A 45 -39.96 -18.13 -12.64
C ALA A 45 -40.24 -18.72 -14.04
N TYR A 46 -41.31 -18.31 -14.72
CA TYR A 46 -41.58 -18.67 -16.12
C TYR A 46 -40.60 -18.03 -17.12
N ILE A 47 -40.09 -16.82 -16.78
CA ILE A 47 -39.08 -16.11 -17.56
C ILE A 47 -37.83 -15.94 -16.69
N PHE A 48 -36.73 -16.62 -17.06
CA PHE A 48 -35.45 -16.51 -16.36
C PHE A 48 -34.31 -16.10 -17.30
N ARG A 49 -33.31 -15.40 -16.73
CA ARG A 49 -32.09 -15.07 -17.47
C ARG A 49 -31.19 -16.30 -17.51
N LYS A 50 -30.81 -16.72 -18.72
CA LYS A 50 -29.80 -17.78 -18.87
C LYS A 50 -28.48 -17.33 -18.22
N PRO A 51 -27.83 -18.17 -17.39
CA PRO A 51 -26.51 -17.83 -16.88
C PRO A 51 -25.55 -17.64 -18.05
N THR A 52 -24.70 -16.63 -17.97
CA THR A 52 -23.70 -16.37 -19.00
C THR A 52 -22.67 -17.50 -19.01
N VAL A 53 -22.12 -17.79 -20.19
CA VAL A 53 -21.02 -18.76 -20.30
C VAL A 53 -19.80 -18.19 -19.56
N ILE A 54 -19.36 -18.89 -18.51
CA ILE A 54 -18.27 -18.40 -17.64
C ILE A 54 -16.92 -18.83 -18.22
N HIS A 55 -16.03 -17.87 -18.48
CA HIS A 55 -14.63 -18.17 -18.75
C HIS A 55 -13.85 -18.33 -17.44
N SER A 56 -13.31 -19.53 -17.19
CA SER A 56 -12.50 -19.78 -16.00
C SER A 56 -11.16 -19.04 -16.06
N ARG A 57 -10.85 -18.28 -15.00
CA ARG A 57 -9.55 -17.63 -14.80
C ARG A 57 -8.52 -18.53 -14.09
N ALA A 58 -8.83 -19.80 -13.83
CA ALA A 58 -7.98 -20.68 -13.02
C ALA A 58 -6.58 -20.87 -13.62
N ARG A 59 -6.47 -21.06 -14.94
CA ARG A 59 -5.18 -21.20 -15.63
C ARG A 59 -4.32 -19.94 -15.54
N ALA A 60 -4.93 -18.77 -15.77
CA ALA A 60 -4.25 -17.49 -15.68
C ALA A 60 -3.75 -17.20 -14.25
N ARG A 61 -4.55 -17.53 -13.22
CA ARG A 61 -4.15 -17.39 -11.81
C ARG A 61 -2.95 -18.29 -11.46
N ARG A 62 -3.01 -19.59 -11.81
CA ARG A 62 -1.89 -20.52 -11.61
C ARG A 62 -0.61 -20.04 -12.29
N PHE A 63 -0.71 -19.49 -13.50
CA PHE A 63 0.44 -18.94 -14.21
C PHE A 63 1.02 -17.68 -13.54
N ASN A 64 0.15 -16.78 -13.05
CA ASN A 64 0.58 -15.58 -12.31
C ASN A 64 1.27 -15.95 -10.98
N GLU A 65 0.76 -16.95 -10.26
CA GLU A 65 1.41 -17.48 -9.05
C GLU A 65 2.78 -18.09 -9.35
N ALA A 66 2.90 -18.85 -10.44
CA ALA A 66 4.18 -19.38 -10.89
C ALA A 66 5.18 -18.26 -11.25
N LYS A 67 4.71 -17.22 -11.96
CA LYS A 67 5.53 -16.02 -12.27
C LYS A 67 5.93 -15.25 -11.02
N ALA A 68 5.04 -15.12 -10.02
CA ALA A 68 5.35 -14.47 -8.75
C ALA A 68 6.45 -15.20 -7.98
N LYS A 69 6.49 -16.54 -8.08
CA LYS A 69 7.59 -17.39 -7.56
C LYS A 69 8.87 -17.32 -8.42
N GLY A 70 8.92 -16.49 -9.46
CA GLY A 70 10.08 -16.31 -10.33
C GLY A 70 10.17 -17.26 -11.53
N ARG A 71 9.22 -18.19 -11.70
CA ARG A 71 9.22 -19.12 -12.85
C ARG A 71 8.91 -18.37 -14.15
N HIS A 72 9.28 -18.97 -15.29
CA HIS A 72 9.04 -18.43 -16.63
C HIS A 72 9.63 -17.01 -16.90
N SER A 73 10.69 -16.63 -16.17
CA SER A 73 11.34 -15.31 -16.28
C SER A 73 12.72 -15.34 -16.96
N GLY A 74 13.14 -16.47 -17.52
CA GLY A 74 14.42 -16.64 -18.22
C GLY A 74 14.49 -15.91 -19.58
N PHE A 75 15.70 -15.70 -20.12
CA PHE A 75 15.94 -14.87 -21.30
C PHE A 75 15.08 -15.23 -22.52
N GLY A 76 14.94 -16.52 -22.87
CA GLY A 76 14.15 -16.95 -24.02
C GLY A 76 12.64 -16.67 -23.95
N LYS A 77 12.11 -16.41 -22.74
CA LYS A 77 10.69 -16.03 -22.54
C LYS A 77 10.48 -14.53 -22.40
N ARG A 78 11.56 -13.74 -22.30
CA ARG A 78 11.50 -12.28 -22.26
C ARG A 78 11.25 -11.77 -23.68
N LYS A 79 10.28 -10.87 -23.83
CA LYS A 79 9.96 -10.19 -25.09
C LYS A 79 9.99 -8.68 -24.84
N GLY A 80 10.44 -7.92 -25.84
CA GLY A 80 10.68 -6.48 -25.71
C GLY A 80 11.98 -6.12 -24.99
N THR A 81 12.36 -4.84 -25.04
CA THR A 81 13.57 -4.31 -24.40
C THR A 81 13.42 -4.23 -22.88
N GLN A 82 14.55 -4.15 -22.15
CA GLN A 82 14.53 -4.03 -20.68
C GLN A 82 13.76 -2.77 -20.23
N GLU A 83 14.02 -1.64 -20.87
CA GLU A 83 13.40 -0.35 -20.55
C GLU A 83 11.89 -0.36 -20.81
N ALA A 84 11.41 -1.06 -21.85
CA ALA A 84 9.98 -1.20 -22.11
C ALA A 84 9.26 -2.06 -21.05
N ARG A 85 9.92 -3.09 -20.52
CA ARG A 85 9.33 -4.01 -19.53
C ARG A 85 9.27 -3.40 -18.13
N LEU A 86 10.31 -2.66 -17.75
CA LEU A 86 10.38 -1.97 -16.47
C LEU A 86 11.29 -0.74 -16.61
N PRO A 87 10.72 0.44 -16.88
CA PRO A 87 11.52 1.63 -17.11
C PRO A 87 12.42 1.97 -15.92
N THR A 88 13.66 2.33 -16.19
CA THR A 88 14.66 2.70 -15.18
C THR A 88 14.17 3.88 -14.33
N LYS A 89 13.42 4.81 -14.94
CA LYS A 89 12.77 5.93 -14.25
C LYS A 89 11.79 5.46 -13.16
N VAL A 90 11.00 4.42 -13.44
CA VAL A 90 10.04 3.88 -12.47
C VAL A 90 10.75 3.23 -11.29
N LEU A 91 11.84 2.49 -11.55
CA LEU A 91 12.69 1.94 -10.49
C LEU A 91 13.29 3.04 -9.61
N TRP A 92 13.78 4.13 -10.22
CA TRP A 92 14.34 5.27 -9.49
C TRP A 92 13.30 5.94 -8.59
N MET A 93 12.09 6.19 -9.11
CA MET A 93 10.99 6.76 -8.30
C MET A 93 10.59 5.84 -7.12
N ARG A 94 10.50 4.52 -7.35
CA ARG A 94 10.21 3.54 -6.29
C ARG A 94 11.28 3.53 -5.20
N ARG A 95 12.55 3.67 -5.58
CA ARG A 95 13.69 3.78 -4.65
C ARG A 95 13.58 5.03 -3.77
N MET A 96 13.18 6.17 -4.34
CA MET A 96 13.07 7.44 -3.64
C MET A 96 11.90 7.49 -2.63
N ARG A 97 10.72 6.96 -2.99
CA ARG A 97 9.46 7.18 -2.23
C ARG A 97 9.25 6.31 -0.99
N ALA A 98 10.08 5.30 -0.73
CA ALA A 98 9.77 4.25 0.26
C ALA A 98 10.00 4.60 1.75
N ARG A 99 10.07 5.87 2.18
CA ARG A 99 10.79 6.23 3.43
C ARG A 99 10.17 7.33 4.30
N LYS A 100 10.12 7.05 5.61
CA LYS A 100 10.03 8.04 6.71
C LYS A 100 11.43 8.19 7.31
N ILE A 101 11.94 9.43 7.41
CA ILE A 101 13.24 9.78 8.01
C ILE A 101 12.96 10.83 9.09
N ASP A 102 13.73 10.80 10.17
CA ASP A 102 13.69 11.83 11.21
C ASP A 102 14.12 13.21 10.66
N LYS A 103 13.53 14.30 11.17
CA LYS A 103 13.76 15.67 10.70
C LYS A 103 15.24 16.07 10.77
N HIS A 104 15.95 15.68 11.82
CA HIS A 104 17.35 16.10 12.03
C HIS A 104 18.34 15.35 11.14
N MET A 105 18.01 14.10 10.78
CA MET A 105 18.81 13.28 9.87
C MET A 105 18.41 13.46 8.40
N TYR A 106 17.31 14.17 8.13
CA TYR A 106 16.71 14.27 6.81
C TYR A 106 17.65 14.92 5.81
N HIS A 107 18.27 16.06 6.16
CA HIS A 107 19.06 16.85 5.22
C HIS A 107 20.27 16.07 4.66
N ASP A 108 21.11 15.51 5.54
CA ASP A 108 22.27 14.69 5.15
C ASP A 108 21.84 13.45 4.34
N LYS A 109 20.84 12.71 4.82
CA LYS A 109 20.40 11.49 4.13
C LYS A 109 19.71 11.79 2.81
N TYR A 110 19.01 12.92 2.68
CA TYR A 110 18.38 13.35 1.43
C TYR A 110 19.44 13.65 0.37
N LEU A 111 20.47 14.44 0.71
CA LEU A 111 21.57 14.76 -0.21
C LEU A 111 22.31 13.50 -0.67
N ARG A 112 22.63 12.58 0.24
CA ARG A 112 23.31 11.31 -0.10
C ARG A 112 22.47 10.39 -0.99
N VAL A 113 21.16 10.34 -0.76
CA VAL A 113 20.24 9.56 -1.62
C VAL A 113 20.10 10.21 -2.99
N LYS A 114 19.98 11.53 -3.07
CA LYS A 114 19.93 12.29 -4.33
C LYS A 114 21.23 12.13 -5.12
N GLY A 115 22.37 12.07 -4.43
CA GLY A 115 23.69 11.75 -5.00
C GLY A 115 23.90 10.26 -5.34
N ASN A 116 22.88 9.41 -5.23
CA ASN A 116 22.92 7.98 -5.56
C ASN A 116 24.04 7.22 -4.81
N VAL A 117 24.47 7.68 -3.63
CA VAL A 117 25.45 6.99 -2.78
C VAL A 117 24.81 5.74 -2.16
N LEU A 118 23.52 5.80 -1.87
CA LEU A 118 22.75 4.74 -1.21
C LEU A 118 21.84 4.05 -2.24
N LYS A 119 22.27 2.88 -2.74
CA LYS A 119 21.61 2.17 -3.86
C LYS A 119 20.36 1.40 -3.45
N ASN A 120 20.34 0.83 -2.24
CA ASN A 120 19.31 -0.10 -1.78
C ASN A 120 18.74 0.35 -0.43
N LYS A 121 17.48 0.00 -0.15
CA LYS A 121 16.84 0.27 1.16
C LYS A 121 17.65 -0.30 2.33
N ARG A 122 18.26 -1.48 2.17
CA ARG A 122 19.10 -2.11 3.22
C ARG A 122 20.27 -1.24 3.65
N VAL A 123 21.12 -0.86 2.69
CA VAL A 123 22.30 0.01 2.90
C VAL A 123 21.91 1.34 3.54
N LEU A 124 20.76 1.84 3.14
CA LEU A 124 20.20 3.09 3.64
C LEU A 124 19.70 2.98 5.09
N MET A 125 19.08 1.86 5.45
CA MET A 125 18.70 1.57 6.84
C MET A 125 19.94 1.36 7.72
N GLU A 126 20.95 0.65 7.22
CA GLU A 126 22.23 0.47 7.91
C GLU A 126 22.92 1.82 8.19
N SER A 127 22.91 2.72 7.20
CA SER A 127 23.45 4.07 7.37
C SER A 127 22.68 4.89 8.40
N ILE A 128 21.34 4.73 8.48
CA ILE A 128 20.54 5.38 9.52
C ILE A 128 20.88 4.80 10.90
N HIS A 129 20.94 3.48 11.02
CA HIS A 129 21.25 2.83 12.30
C HIS A 129 22.63 3.23 12.80
N ARG A 130 23.64 3.25 11.92
CA ARG A 130 24.99 3.72 12.25
C ARG A 130 24.98 5.16 12.77
N SER A 131 24.35 6.07 12.04
CA SER A 131 24.28 7.48 12.47
C SER A 131 23.47 7.66 13.76
N LYS A 132 22.41 6.88 14.00
CA LYS A 132 21.68 6.91 15.28
C LYS A 132 22.55 6.46 16.45
N VAL A 133 23.37 5.43 16.24
CA VAL A 133 24.33 4.95 17.26
C VAL A 133 25.39 6.01 17.55
N GLU A 134 25.90 6.71 16.52
CA GLU A 134 26.85 7.82 16.69
C GLU A 134 26.25 8.98 17.48
N ILE A 135 25.04 9.44 17.12
CA ILE A 135 24.32 10.50 17.83
C ILE A 135 24.08 10.11 19.30
N ALA A 136 23.68 8.86 19.55
CA ALA A 136 23.46 8.38 20.91
C ALA A 136 24.76 8.39 21.73
N ARG A 137 25.89 7.98 21.14
CA ARG A 137 27.21 8.03 21.81
C ARG A 137 27.62 9.47 22.12
N GLU A 138 27.47 10.37 21.17
CA GLU A 138 27.79 11.79 21.35
C GLU A 138 26.95 12.42 22.47
N LYS A 139 25.65 12.11 22.50
CA LYS A 139 24.77 12.54 23.59
C LYS A 139 25.25 12.04 24.96
N THR A 140 25.56 10.75 25.09
CA THR A 140 26.04 10.20 26.37
C THR A 140 27.33 10.85 26.85
N LEU A 141 28.21 11.25 25.93
CA LEU A 141 29.45 11.94 26.26
C LEU A 141 29.19 13.39 26.69
N SER A 142 28.29 14.10 26.00
CA SER A 142 27.84 15.45 26.39
C SER A 142 27.21 15.44 27.78
N ASP A 143 26.29 14.52 28.04
CA ASP A 143 25.61 14.39 29.33
C ASP A 143 26.63 14.15 30.47
N GLN A 144 27.71 13.40 30.21
CA GLN A 144 28.81 13.21 31.17
C GLN A 144 29.59 14.50 31.44
N PHE A 145 29.88 15.30 30.41
CA PHE A 145 30.58 16.57 30.57
C PHE A 145 29.73 17.59 31.32
N GLU A 146 28.44 17.69 31.00
CA GLU A 146 27.48 18.55 31.68
C GLU A 146 27.35 18.17 33.16
N ALA A 147 27.26 16.88 33.48
CA ALA A 147 27.22 16.40 34.86
C ALA A 147 28.50 16.75 35.66
N LYS A 148 29.68 16.69 35.03
CA LYS A 148 30.93 17.17 35.65
C LYS A 148 30.93 18.68 35.83
N GLY A 149 30.40 19.42 34.85
CA GLY A 149 30.27 20.88 34.87
C GLY A 149 29.38 21.36 36.01
N THR A 150 28.18 20.79 36.14
CA THR A 150 27.21 21.13 37.19
C THR A 150 27.76 20.79 38.57
N LYS A 151 28.40 19.62 38.73
CA LYS A 151 29.08 19.25 40.00
C LYS A 151 30.17 20.25 40.39
N LYS A 152 30.99 20.70 39.42
CA LYS A 152 32.04 21.70 39.66
C LYS A 152 31.45 23.07 40.00
N LYS A 153 30.38 23.49 39.32
CA LYS A 153 29.66 24.74 39.60
C LYS A 153 29.06 24.73 41.01
N ALA A 154 28.32 23.69 41.36
CA ALA A 154 27.74 23.51 42.69
C ALA A 154 28.81 23.49 43.80
N SER A 155 29.97 22.86 43.55
CA SER A 155 31.08 22.90 44.51
C SER A 155 31.68 24.30 44.68
N ARG A 156 31.73 25.12 43.64
CA ARG A 156 32.22 26.51 43.71
C ARG A 156 31.24 27.38 44.50
N GLU A 157 29.94 27.27 44.21
CA GLU A 157 28.87 27.99 44.92
C GLU A 157 28.90 27.67 46.42
N ARG A 158 29.02 26.39 46.80
CA ARG A 158 29.18 25.99 48.22
C ARG A 158 30.43 26.54 48.91
N LYS A 159 31.50 26.82 48.17
CA LYS A 159 32.72 27.43 48.71
C LYS A 159 32.59 28.95 48.83
N HIS A 160 31.83 29.58 47.95
CA HIS A 160 31.53 31.00 47.99
C HIS A 160 30.62 31.32 49.17
N ALA A 161 29.50 30.59 49.29
CA ALA A 161 28.54 30.75 50.38
C ALA A 161 29.20 30.59 51.77
N ARG A 162 30.05 29.57 51.95
CA ARG A 162 30.82 29.41 53.21
C ARG A 162 31.78 30.55 53.49
N ARG A 163 32.33 31.19 52.46
CA ARG A 163 33.23 32.35 52.61
C ARG A 163 32.45 33.59 53.00
N GLU A 164 31.30 33.82 52.36
CA GLU A 164 30.40 34.94 52.68
C GLU A 164 29.84 34.81 54.10
N GLU A 165 29.42 33.61 54.51
CA GLU A 165 28.96 33.32 55.87
C GLU A 165 30.06 33.60 56.92
N HIS A 166 31.30 33.20 56.65
CA HIS A 166 32.43 33.48 57.55
C HIS A 166 32.81 34.96 57.59
N LEU A 167 32.66 35.69 56.48
CA LEU A 167 32.95 37.12 56.42
C LEU A 167 31.88 37.98 57.11
N ALA A 168 30.66 37.46 57.21
CA ALA A 168 29.51 38.11 57.83
C ALA A 168 29.39 37.82 59.34
N ALA A 169 30.15 36.85 59.86
CA ALA A 169 30.26 36.49 61.27
C ALA A 169 31.44 37.21 61.94
#